data_AF-A0A7Y2JB45-F1
#
_entry.id   AF-A0A7Y2JB45-F1
#
_cell.length_a   1.000
_cell.length_b   1.000
_cell.length_c   1.000
_cell.angle_alpha   90.00
_cell.angle_beta   90.00
_cell.angle_gamma   90.00
#
_symmetry.space_group_name_H-M   'P 1'
#
loop_
_entity.id
_entity.type
_entity.pdbx_description
1 polymer ?
#
loop_
_entity_poly.entity_id
_entity_poly.type
_entity_poly.pdbx_seq_one_letter_code
_entity_poly.pdbx_strand_id
1 'polypeptide(L)'
;TGEYVIETLVFDVDGDGMDDETTIQGRFLEPSELNFTNEKPYVIYGYAAVDDGDDLNIDAGARIHFHANSGLLITDGASLNVNGSPSLDPEAMEGEVIFEGDRLEPGFAEVPGQWQTIWLFNGSTDNTFNFATIKNSTVGILCDGNMDDPSKLTVTNSKVYNSSNFGILGRGTNIYGENLVLNRSGQSSFAGTYGGRYNFVHSTIANYWTNSFRQFPSLLLNNFIVDEDNTTFTNPLEEANFTNCIIFGNDNPEMLLDKDNSDTFNFKFTNCLIRFNDPNNNFTGSQYDFNDLGLYENVIFNQDPEFLDAVNNMLEIPNGSVSDGAGINFGILSTDINNVLRGTPPDLGAYESTEFEED
;
A
#
# COMPACT_ATOMS: atom_id res chain seq x y z
N THR A 1 -6.68 34.21 9.81
CA THR A 1 -7.55 33.48 8.87
C THR A 1 -6.81 33.42 7.56
N GLY A 2 -6.05 32.34 7.33
CA GLY A 2 -5.54 32.09 5.98
C GLY A 2 -6.75 31.74 5.12
N GLU A 3 -6.97 32.48 4.04
CA GLU A 3 -7.93 32.08 3.03
C GLU A 3 -7.39 30.78 2.40
N TYR A 4 -8.20 29.73 2.40
CA TYR A 4 -7.89 28.51 1.64
C TYR A 4 -8.67 28.57 0.32
N VAL A 5 -7.99 28.25 -0.77
CA VAL A 5 -8.54 28.30 -2.12
C VAL A 5 -8.82 26.86 -2.55
N ILE A 6 -10.08 26.56 -2.84
CA ILE A 6 -10.51 25.31 -3.44
C ILE A 6 -11.12 25.68 -4.79
N GLU A 7 -10.54 25.16 -5.86
CA GLU A 7 -10.98 25.35 -7.23
C GLU A 7 -11.33 23.99 -7.85
N THR A 8 -11.82 23.98 -9.08
CA THR A 8 -11.98 22.75 -9.84
C THR A 8 -10.71 22.55 -10.67
N LEU A 9 -10.05 21.42 -10.49
CA LEU A 9 -8.84 21.11 -11.24
C LEU A 9 -9.17 20.88 -12.71
N VAL A 10 -8.33 21.43 -13.57
CA VAL A 10 -8.39 21.29 -15.03
C VAL A 10 -6.98 20.89 -15.47
N PHE A 11 -6.85 19.72 -16.08
CA PHE A 11 -5.58 19.15 -16.53
C PHE A 11 -5.84 18.03 -17.53
N ASP A 12 -4.79 17.59 -18.22
CA ASP A 12 -4.85 16.49 -19.19
C ASP A 12 -5.10 15.14 -18.48
N VAL A 13 -6.33 14.64 -18.57
CA VAL A 13 -6.77 13.42 -17.87
C VAL A 13 -6.46 12.16 -18.69
N ASP A 14 -6.35 12.26 -20.01
CA ASP A 14 -6.15 11.11 -20.89
C ASP A 14 -4.77 11.07 -21.57
N GLY A 15 -3.93 12.08 -21.35
CA GLY A 15 -2.58 12.19 -21.89
C GLY A 15 -2.55 12.58 -23.36
N ASP A 16 -3.62 13.18 -23.91
CA ASP A 16 -3.70 13.59 -25.31
C ASP A 16 -3.06 14.97 -25.60
N GLY A 17 -2.58 15.65 -24.56
CA GLY A 17 -1.99 16.98 -24.57
C GLY A 17 -3.01 18.11 -24.46
N MET A 18 -4.27 17.83 -24.12
CA MET A 18 -5.34 18.82 -23.96
C MET A 18 -5.94 18.75 -22.55
N ASP A 19 -6.20 19.92 -21.99
CA ASP A 19 -6.80 20.06 -20.68
C ASP A 19 -8.28 19.66 -20.65
N ASP A 20 -8.67 18.84 -19.67
CA ASP A 20 -10.06 18.43 -19.41
C ASP A 20 -10.67 19.13 -18.18
N GLU A 21 -11.96 19.47 -18.27
CA GLU A 21 -12.73 19.88 -17.10
C GLU A 21 -13.02 18.67 -16.20
N THR A 22 -12.48 18.67 -14.98
CA THR A 22 -12.72 17.59 -14.00
C THR A 22 -13.82 17.94 -13.00
N THR A 23 -14.15 17.00 -12.11
CA THR A 23 -14.99 17.27 -10.93
C THR A 23 -14.15 17.35 -9.64
N ILE A 24 -12.83 17.22 -9.75
CA ILE A 24 -11.91 17.15 -8.62
C ILE A 24 -11.74 18.56 -8.05
N GLN A 25 -12.06 18.70 -6.76
CA GLN A 25 -11.92 19.97 -6.06
C GLN A 25 -10.52 20.05 -5.44
N GLY A 26 -9.75 21.07 -5.78
CA GLY A 26 -8.36 21.22 -5.37
C GLY A 26 -7.68 22.45 -6.00
N ARG A 27 -6.35 22.48 -5.96
CA ARG A 27 -5.51 23.43 -6.69
C ARG A 27 -4.15 22.82 -6.98
N PHE A 28 -3.49 23.32 -8.01
CA PHE A 28 -2.07 23.04 -8.21
C PHE A 28 -1.22 23.76 -7.16
N LEU A 29 -0.17 23.08 -6.71
CA LEU A 29 0.86 23.67 -5.87
C LEU A 29 1.70 24.63 -6.70
N GLU A 30 2.02 25.79 -6.14
CA GLU A 30 2.97 26.69 -6.79
C GLU A 30 4.40 26.14 -6.65
N PRO A 31 5.36 26.53 -7.51
CA PRO A 31 6.75 26.08 -7.39
C PRO A 31 7.39 26.33 -6.03
N SER A 32 6.92 27.35 -5.29
CA SER A 32 7.39 27.65 -3.93
C SER A 32 6.83 26.75 -2.84
N GLU A 33 5.85 25.91 -3.17
CA GLU A 33 5.12 25.00 -2.28
C GLU A 33 5.49 23.53 -2.50
N LEU A 34 6.31 23.21 -3.50
CA LEU A 34 6.74 21.84 -3.87
C LEU A 34 7.74 21.18 -2.90
N ASN A 35 7.96 21.78 -1.73
CA ASN A 35 8.84 21.25 -0.71
C ASN A 35 8.15 21.29 0.65
N PHE A 36 7.77 20.12 1.17
CA PHE A 36 7.18 19.96 2.48
C PHE A 36 8.24 19.58 3.51
N THR A 37 8.42 20.41 4.54
CA THR A 37 9.46 20.20 5.56
C THR A 37 8.86 19.88 6.92
N ASN A 38 9.70 19.60 7.92
CA ASN A 38 9.25 19.39 9.30
C ASN A 38 9.11 20.69 10.13
N GLU A 39 9.31 21.86 9.52
CA GLU A 39 9.23 23.14 10.25
C GLU A 39 7.80 23.50 10.69
N LYS A 40 6.80 23.05 9.92
CA LYS A 40 5.38 23.26 10.20
C LYS A 40 4.53 22.12 9.66
N PRO A 41 3.39 21.81 10.30
CA PRO A 41 2.42 20.90 9.70
C PRO A 41 1.75 21.54 8.47
N TYR A 42 1.40 20.71 7.50
CA TYR A 42 0.64 21.07 6.31
C TYR A 42 -0.81 20.62 6.51
N VAL A 43 -1.77 21.47 6.16
CA VAL A 43 -3.21 21.13 6.22
C VAL A 43 -3.83 21.35 4.85
N ILE A 44 -4.30 20.27 4.23
CA ILE A 44 -4.74 20.22 2.84
C ILE A 44 -6.27 20.15 2.77
N TYR A 45 -6.85 21.12 2.06
CA TYR A 45 -8.29 21.22 1.76
C TYR A 45 -8.49 21.02 0.24
N GLY A 46 -9.34 20.08 -0.15
CA GLY A 46 -9.38 19.60 -1.54
C GLY A 46 -8.08 18.89 -1.94
N TYR A 47 -7.87 18.63 -3.22
CA TYR A 47 -6.62 18.04 -3.69
C TYR A 47 -5.52 19.10 -3.79
N ALA A 48 -4.36 18.82 -3.18
CA ALA A 48 -3.13 19.49 -3.56
C ALA A 48 -2.52 18.72 -4.73
N ALA A 49 -2.61 19.31 -5.92
CA ALA A 49 -2.13 18.71 -7.16
C ALA A 49 -0.69 19.15 -7.44
N VAL A 50 0.13 18.21 -7.89
CA VAL A 50 1.46 18.46 -8.45
C VAL A 50 1.29 18.50 -9.95
N ASP A 51 1.74 19.59 -10.57
CA ASP A 51 1.52 19.87 -12.00
C ASP A 51 2.48 19.08 -12.89
N ASP A 52 2.22 19.07 -14.20
CA ASP A 52 2.99 18.29 -15.17
C ASP A 52 4.50 18.57 -15.10
N GLY A 53 5.27 17.50 -14.93
CA GLY A 53 6.74 17.54 -14.86
C GLY A 53 7.32 18.11 -13.56
N ASP A 54 6.50 18.49 -12.58
CA ASP A 54 6.97 18.98 -11.28
C ASP A 54 7.18 17.85 -10.26
N ASP A 55 8.09 18.09 -9.31
CA ASP A 55 8.42 17.15 -8.22
C ASP A 55 7.99 17.71 -6.86
N LEU A 56 7.06 17.05 -6.18
CA LEU A 56 6.78 17.32 -4.76
C LEU A 56 7.73 16.52 -3.86
N ASN A 57 8.60 17.23 -3.16
CA ASN A 57 9.54 16.63 -2.21
C ASN A 57 9.03 16.82 -0.77
N ILE A 58 8.99 15.74 0.00
CA ILE A 58 8.55 15.74 1.39
C ILE A 58 9.68 15.23 2.28
N ASP A 59 10.23 16.11 3.11
CA ASP A 59 11.39 15.82 3.96
C ASP A 59 11.00 15.05 5.23
N ALA A 60 11.98 14.35 5.80
CA ALA A 60 11.83 13.59 7.04
C ALA A 60 11.20 14.41 8.18
N GLY A 61 10.27 13.77 8.89
CA GLY A 61 9.54 14.38 10.01
C GLY A 61 8.40 15.31 9.60
N ALA A 62 8.11 15.48 8.30
CA ALA A 62 6.96 16.27 7.86
C ALA A 62 5.63 15.66 8.37
N ARG A 63 4.64 16.54 8.57
CA ARG A 63 3.28 16.19 9.03
C ARG A 63 2.27 16.76 8.06
N ILE A 64 1.55 15.90 7.35
CA ILE A 64 0.58 16.27 6.34
C ILE A 64 -0.80 15.82 6.80
N HIS A 65 -1.66 16.81 7.01
CA HIS A 65 -3.02 16.62 7.50
C HIS A 65 -4.03 16.92 6.41
N PHE A 66 -5.03 16.07 6.28
CA PHE A 66 -6.04 16.17 5.24
C PHE A 66 -7.42 16.43 5.86
N HIS A 67 -8.11 17.44 5.35
CA HIS A 67 -9.52 17.63 5.63
C HIS A 67 -10.38 16.56 4.94
N ALA A 68 -11.66 16.48 5.32
CA ALA A 68 -12.62 15.62 4.62
C ALA A 68 -12.68 15.96 3.11
N ASN A 69 -12.73 14.92 2.27
CA ASN A 69 -12.73 15.02 0.81
C ASN A 69 -11.47 15.64 0.19
N SER A 70 -10.33 15.57 0.88
CA SER A 70 -9.05 16.09 0.40
C SER A 70 -8.02 14.98 0.14
N GLY A 71 -6.93 15.30 -0.54
CA GLY A 71 -5.91 14.34 -0.95
C GLY A 71 -4.72 14.98 -1.65
N LEU A 72 -3.80 14.14 -2.14
CA LEU A 72 -2.76 14.54 -3.08
C LEU A 72 -3.10 13.99 -4.47
N LEU A 73 -2.79 14.74 -5.51
CA LEU A 73 -2.92 14.30 -6.89
C LEU A 73 -1.60 14.54 -7.62
N ILE A 74 -1.00 13.49 -8.16
CA ILE A 74 0.25 13.57 -8.93
C ILE A 74 -0.12 13.30 -10.38
N THR A 75 -0.02 14.31 -11.24
CA THR A 75 -0.49 14.25 -12.64
C THR A 75 0.55 13.66 -13.58
N ASP A 76 0.36 13.80 -14.90
CA ASP A 76 1.31 13.34 -15.91
C ASP A 76 2.70 13.94 -15.69
N GLY A 77 3.76 13.18 -15.96
CA GLY A 77 5.15 13.61 -15.82
C GLY A 77 5.62 13.98 -14.40
N ALA A 78 4.71 14.11 -13.44
CA ALA A 78 4.97 14.58 -12.09
C ALA A 78 5.41 13.45 -11.15
N SER A 79 6.12 13.82 -10.08
CA SER A 79 6.62 12.88 -9.08
C SER A 79 6.29 13.31 -7.65
N LEU A 80 6.11 12.32 -6.78
CA LEU A 80 6.05 12.48 -5.33
C LEU A 80 7.20 11.74 -4.66
N ASN A 81 8.07 12.48 -3.97
CA ASN A 81 9.25 11.95 -3.28
C ASN A 81 9.14 12.15 -1.77
N VAL A 82 8.79 11.09 -1.04
CA VAL A 82 8.69 11.09 0.41
C VAL A 82 9.95 10.52 1.03
N ASN A 83 10.73 11.41 1.64
CA ASN A 83 12.10 11.18 2.12
C ASN A 83 12.16 11.12 3.64
N GLY A 84 11.37 10.22 4.24
CA GLY A 84 11.42 9.95 5.68
C GLY A 84 12.74 9.33 6.12
N SER A 85 12.92 9.23 7.44
CA SER A 85 14.07 8.58 8.07
C SER A 85 13.65 7.70 9.26
N PRO A 86 14.51 6.74 9.68
CA PRO A 86 14.26 5.96 10.88
C PRO A 86 14.07 6.85 12.10
N SER A 87 13.06 6.54 12.92
CA SER A 87 12.83 7.21 14.21
C SER A 87 13.56 6.48 15.33
N LEU A 88 14.09 7.23 16.31
CA LEU A 88 14.68 6.68 17.53
C LEU A 88 13.59 6.32 18.55
N ASP A 89 12.49 7.09 18.55
CA ASP A 89 11.31 6.83 19.35
C ASP A 89 10.17 6.30 18.43
N PRO A 90 9.84 5.00 18.52
CA PRO A 90 8.78 4.40 17.69
C PRO A 90 7.40 5.03 17.90
N GLU A 91 7.12 5.62 19.06
CA GLU A 91 5.83 6.27 19.33
C GLU A 91 5.78 7.69 18.78
N ALA A 92 6.88 8.44 18.86
CA ALA A 92 6.94 9.81 18.37
C ALA A 92 7.06 9.90 16.85
N MET A 93 7.66 8.87 16.23
CA MET A 93 7.82 8.74 14.78
C MET A 93 8.47 10.00 14.16
N GLU A 94 9.43 10.60 14.86
CA GLU A 94 9.96 11.92 14.56
C GLU A 94 10.72 12.01 13.23
N GLY A 95 11.26 10.89 12.75
CA GLY A 95 11.91 10.78 11.45
C GLY A 95 10.94 10.43 10.31
N GLU A 96 9.81 9.79 10.63
CA GLU A 96 8.84 9.38 9.62
C GLU A 96 8.05 10.58 9.07
N VAL A 97 7.59 10.45 7.82
CA VAL A 97 6.60 11.37 7.23
C VAL A 97 5.21 10.81 7.50
N ILE A 98 4.34 11.60 8.13
CA ILE A 98 2.98 11.16 8.49
C ILE A 98 1.94 11.85 7.61
N PHE A 99 1.07 11.03 7.01
CA PHE A 99 -0.14 11.42 6.30
C PHE A 99 -1.37 10.96 7.09
N GLU A 100 -2.16 11.89 7.59
CA GLU A 100 -3.37 11.57 8.37
C GLU A 100 -4.47 12.63 8.23
N GLY A 101 -5.64 12.40 8.85
CA GLY A 101 -6.70 13.41 8.91
C GLY A 101 -6.30 14.63 9.76
N ASP A 102 -6.98 15.75 9.56
CA ASP A 102 -6.80 16.97 10.38
C ASP A 102 -7.48 16.92 11.76
N ARG A 103 -8.17 15.81 12.07
CA ARG A 103 -8.83 15.54 13.35
C ARG A 103 -7.95 14.74 14.29
N LEU A 104 -7.16 15.46 15.08
CA LEU A 104 -6.10 14.88 15.92
C LEU A 104 -6.56 14.50 17.33
N GLU A 105 -7.86 14.56 17.64
CA GLU A 105 -8.33 14.13 18.96
C GLU A 105 -8.14 12.62 19.14
N PRO A 106 -7.80 12.11 20.34
CA PRO A 106 -7.46 10.69 20.55
C PRO A 106 -8.52 9.70 20.06
N GLY A 107 -9.81 10.06 20.13
CA GLY A 107 -10.90 9.22 19.63
C GLY A 107 -10.98 9.10 18.10
N PHE A 108 -10.24 9.93 17.36
CA PHE A 108 -10.15 9.92 15.90
C PHE A 108 -8.80 9.43 15.38
N ALA A 109 -7.82 9.18 16.26
CA ALA A 109 -6.45 8.80 15.87
C ALA A 109 -6.39 7.59 14.92
N GLU A 110 -7.35 6.66 15.06
CA GLU A 110 -7.40 5.41 14.30
C GLU A 110 -8.71 5.24 13.50
N VAL A 111 -9.46 6.32 13.27
CA VAL A 111 -10.75 6.29 12.56
C VAL A 111 -10.51 6.30 11.04
N PRO A 112 -10.91 5.25 10.29
CA PRO A 112 -10.75 5.18 8.83
C PRO A 112 -11.61 6.20 8.07
N GLY A 113 -11.19 6.59 6.86
CA GLY A 113 -12.01 7.37 5.93
C GLY A 113 -12.15 8.86 6.26
N GLN A 114 -11.18 9.45 6.96
CA GLN A 114 -11.17 10.87 7.29
C GLN A 114 -10.82 11.77 6.10
N TRP A 115 -10.06 11.24 5.15
CA TRP A 115 -9.65 11.90 3.92
C TRP A 115 -9.70 10.92 2.74
N GLN A 116 -9.44 11.37 1.51
CA GLN A 116 -9.62 10.51 0.33
C GLN A 116 -8.42 9.61 0.07
N THR A 117 -7.38 10.14 -0.59
CA THR A 117 -6.28 9.33 -1.09
C THR A 117 -5.08 10.17 -1.49
N ILE A 118 -3.91 9.52 -1.54
CA ILE A 118 -2.81 9.97 -2.41
C ILE A 118 -3.04 9.30 -3.75
N TRP A 119 -3.26 10.09 -4.79
CA TRP A 119 -3.60 9.61 -6.12
C TRP A 119 -2.42 9.81 -7.07
N LEU A 120 -1.81 8.71 -7.47
CA LEU A 120 -0.80 8.64 -8.52
C LEU A 120 -1.52 8.37 -9.83
N PHE A 121 -1.72 9.42 -10.61
CA PHE A 121 -2.51 9.37 -11.83
C PHE A 121 -1.74 8.66 -12.96
N ASN A 122 -2.40 8.26 -14.05
CA ASN A 122 -1.80 7.38 -15.10
C ASN A 122 -0.38 7.80 -15.51
N GLY A 123 -0.19 9.08 -15.80
CA GLY A 123 1.09 9.62 -16.28
C GLY A 123 2.16 9.89 -15.22
N SER A 124 1.85 9.80 -13.92
CA SER A 124 2.84 10.06 -12.88
C SER A 124 3.99 9.04 -12.93
N THR A 125 5.19 9.46 -12.59
CA THR A 125 6.39 8.62 -12.65
C THR A 125 7.30 8.90 -11.44
N ASP A 126 8.33 8.08 -11.25
CA ASP A 126 9.35 8.27 -10.21
C ASP A 126 8.79 8.52 -8.79
N ASN A 127 7.65 7.92 -8.44
CA ASN A 127 7.02 8.13 -7.13
C ASN A 127 7.67 7.23 -6.07
N THR A 128 8.17 7.85 -5.01
CA THR A 128 8.91 7.16 -3.96
C THR A 128 8.37 7.46 -2.56
N PHE A 129 8.23 6.41 -1.76
CA PHE A 129 7.89 6.50 -0.35
C PHE A 129 8.93 5.78 0.48
N ASN A 130 9.62 6.48 1.37
CA ASN A 130 10.54 5.88 2.33
C ASN A 130 10.24 6.41 3.73
N PHE A 131 10.10 5.52 4.72
CA PHE A 131 9.73 5.87 6.10
C PHE A 131 8.48 6.77 6.17
N ALA A 132 7.43 6.35 5.47
CA ALA A 132 6.13 7.01 5.49
C ALA A 132 5.13 6.20 6.33
N THR A 133 4.31 6.91 7.11
CA THR A 133 3.10 6.35 7.72
C THR A 133 1.88 7.06 7.15
N ILE A 134 1.07 6.29 6.43
CA ILE A 134 -0.18 6.74 5.82
C ILE A 134 -1.33 6.12 6.59
N LYS A 135 -2.22 6.94 7.15
CA LYS A 135 -3.34 6.40 7.92
C LYS A 135 -4.64 7.16 7.76
N ASN A 136 -5.74 6.47 8.09
CA ASN A 136 -7.09 7.02 8.21
C ASN A 136 -7.70 7.55 6.90
N SER A 137 -7.22 7.08 5.76
CA SER A 137 -7.70 7.44 4.43
C SER A 137 -8.94 6.65 4.03
N THR A 138 -9.56 7.02 2.91
CA THR A 138 -10.52 6.17 2.22
C THR A 138 -9.77 5.10 1.44
N VAL A 139 -8.82 5.53 0.61
CA VAL A 139 -7.79 4.70 -0.02
C VAL A 139 -6.43 5.28 0.38
N GLY A 140 -5.48 4.48 0.87
CA GLY A 140 -4.16 5.01 1.25
C GLY A 140 -3.41 5.57 0.03
N ILE A 141 -3.10 4.69 -0.92
CA ILE A 141 -2.50 5.05 -2.21
C ILE A 141 -3.34 4.45 -3.33
N LEU A 142 -3.79 5.28 -4.25
CA LEU A 142 -4.40 4.89 -5.51
C LEU A 142 -3.37 5.10 -6.62
N CYS A 143 -2.98 4.02 -7.31
CA CYS A 143 -2.00 4.06 -8.38
C CYS A 143 -2.63 3.54 -9.68
N ASP A 144 -2.86 4.44 -10.63
CA ASP A 144 -3.50 4.13 -11.91
C ASP A 144 -2.46 3.97 -13.02
N GLY A 145 -2.66 2.97 -13.86
CA GLY A 145 -2.03 2.82 -15.18
C GLY A 145 -0.50 2.71 -15.21
N ASN A 146 0.04 2.85 -16.42
CA ASN A 146 1.47 2.87 -16.72
C ASN A 146 2.28 1.68 -16.17
N MET A 147 1.75 0.45 -16.31
CA MET A 147 2.41 -0.78 -15.80
C MET A 147 3.80 -1.07 -16.37
N ASP A 148 4.15 -0.49 -17.52
CA ASP A 148 5.45 -0.69 -18.16
C ASP A 148 6.54 0.22 -17.59
N ASP A 149 6.16 1.21 -16.77
CA ASP A 149 7.10 2.07 -16.07
C ASP A 149 7.52 1.45 -14.72
N PRO A 150 8.77 0.97 -14.57
CA PRO A 150 9.24 0.39 -13.31
C PRO A 150 9.43 1.40 -12.18
N SER A 151 9.48 2.70 -12.46
CA SER A 151 9.58 3.73 -11.41
C SER A 151 8.24 4.31 -11.00
N LYS A 152 7.14 3.78 -11.56
CA LYS A 152 5.77 4.24 -11.30
C LYS A 152 5.47 4.43 -9.82
N LEU A 153 5.76 3.43 -8.99
CA LEU A 153 5.68 3.52 -7.53
C LEU A 153 6.67 2.56 -6.84
N THR A 154 7.52 3.13 -6.00
CA THR A 154 8.40 2.42 -5.06
C THR A 154 8.05 2.79 -3.62
N VAL A 155 7.72 1.80 -2.79
CA VAL A 155 7.40 1.99 -1.36
C VAL A 155 8.34 1.17 -0.51
N THR A 156 9.15 1.83 0.32
CA THR A 156 10.09 1.19 1.23
C THR A 156 9.91 1.65 2.68
N ASN A 157 10.17 0.75 3.63
CA ASN A 157 10.15 1.05 5.07
C ASN A 157 8.89 1.82 5.54
N SER A 158 7.72 1.50 4.99
CA SER A 158 6.53 2.33 5.15
C SER A 158 5.33 1.53 5.65
N LYS A 159 4.37 2.25 6.21
CA LYS A 159 3.19 1.70 6.89
C LYS A 159 1.93 2.33 6.30
N VAL A 160 0.93 1.52 5.96
CA VAL A 160 -0.40 2.00 5.55
C VAL A 160 -1.47 1.33 6.40
N TYR A 161 -2.17 2.15 7.18
CA TYR A 161 -3.12 1.68 8.18
C TYR A 161 -4.50 2.32 8.05
N ASN A 162 -5.52 1.61 8.53
CA ASN A 162 -6.84 2.17 8.81
C ASN A 162 -7.50 2.81 7.59
N SER A 163 -7.48 2.14 6.44
CA SER A 163 -8.15 2.64 5.25
C SER A 163 -9.62 2.18 5.24
N SER A 164 -10.59 3.07 5.00
CA SER A 164 -12.00 2.66 5.01
C SER A 164 -12.38 1.81 3.79
N ASN A 165 -11.55 1.82 2.74
CA ASN A 165 -11.68 1.01 1.55
C ASN A 165 -10.40 0.17 1.35
N PHE A 166 -9.39 0.69 0.64
CA PHE A 166 -8.17 -0.05 0.32
C PHE A 166 -6.93 0.58 0.94
N GLY A 167 -5.97 -0.22 1.42
CA GLY A 167 -4.66 0.30 1.82
C GLY A 167 -3.91 0.85 0.62
N ILE A 168 -3.52 -0.02 -0.30
CA ILE A 168 -2.98 0.34 -1.61
C ILE A 168 -3.84 -0.33 -2.69
N LEU A 169 -4.30 0.47 -3.66
CA LEU A 169 -5.06 0.03 -4.82
C LEU A 169 -4.28 0.38 -6.09
N GLY A 170 -3.72 -0.64 -6.75
CA GLY A 170 -3.12 -0.54 -8.07
C GLY A 170 -4.12 -0.94 -9.16
N ARG A 171 -4.17 -0.22 -10.27
CA ARG A 171 -5.01 -0.52 -11.43
C ARG A 171 -4.19 -0.55 -12.72
N GLY A 172 -3.83 -1.72 -13.23
CA GLY A 172 -3.05 -1.85 -14.46
C GLY A 172 -1.72 -1.09 -14.37
N THR A 173 -1.03 -1.23 -13.23
CA THR A 173 0.11 -0.37 -12.84
C THR A 173 1.32 -1.17 -12.39
N ASN A 174 2.41 -0.48 -12.03
CA ASN A 174 3.64 -1.08 -11.51
C ASN A 174 3.91 -0.61 -10.08
N ILE A 175 4.07 -1.56 -9.14
CA ILE A 175 4.38 -1.26 -7.74
C ILE A 175 5.48 -2.17 -7.23
N TYR A 176 6.54 -1.57 -6.72
CA TYR A 176 7.56 -2.24 -5.93
C TYR A 176 7.41 -1.88 -4.44
N GLY A 177 7.35 -2.89 -3.58
CA GLY A 177 7.28 -2.73 -2.13
C GLY A 177 8.36 -3.53 -1.39
N GLU A 178 9.08 -2.90 -0.45
CA GLU A 178 10.03 -3.61 0.42
C GLU A 178 9.97 -3.09 1.86
N ASN A 179 9.92 -3.96 2.87
CA ASN A 179 9.67 -3.55 4.26
C ASN A 179 8.38 -2.72 4.39
N LEU A 180 7.30 -3.20 3.77
CA LEU A 180 5.99 -2.54 3.78
C LEU A 180 5.03 -3.26 4.72
N VAL A 181 4.30 -2.51 5.51
CA VAL A 181 3.22 -3.04 6.36
C VAL A 181 1.89 -2.43 5.94
N LEU A 182 0.91 -3.28 5.63
CA LEU A 182 -0.46 -2.89 5.31
C LEU A 182 -1.40 -3.56 6.30
N ASN A 183 -2.32 -2.79 6.90
CA ASN A 183 -3.30 -3.37 7.82
C ASN A 183 -4.60 -2.55 7.94
N ARG A 184 -5.64 -3.19 8.48
CA ARG A 184 -6.95 -2.62 8.82
C ARG A 184 -7.59 -1.84 7.66
N SER A 185 -7.90 -2.55 6.59
CA SER A 185 -8.58 -1.99 5.41
C SER A 185 -10.01 -2.51 5.31
N GLY A 186 -10.99 -1.63 5.08
CA GLY A 186 -12.41 -2.00 4.99
C GLY A 186 -12.75 -2.94 3.84
N GLN A 187 -11.90 -3.01 2.82
CA GLN A 187 -11.90 -3.99 1.74
C GLN A 187 -10.61 -4.82 1.77
N SER A 188 -9.63 -4.49 0.92
CA SER A 188 -8.35 -5.20 0.84
C SER A 188 -7.20 -4.31 1.29
N SER A 189 -6.19 -4.89 1.95
CA SER A 189 -4.99 -4.15 2.32
C SER A 189 -4.13 -3.85 1.10
N PHE A 190 -3.96 -4.83 0.22
CA PHE A 190 -3.41 -4.62 -1.12
C PHE A 190 -4.36 -5.18 -2.18
N ALA A 191 -4.63 -4.38 -3.21
CA ALA A 191 -5.36 -4.82 -4.38
C ALA A 191 -4.61 -4.42 -5.65
N GLY A 192 -4.09 -5.41 -6.39
CA GLY A 192 -3.56 -5.23 -7.74
C GLY A 192 -4.63 -5.65 -8.74
N THR A 193 -5.27 -4.69 -9.38
CA THR A 193 -6.45 -4.93 -10.23
C THR A 193 -6.21 -4.53 -11.67
N TYR A 194 -6.98 -5.09 -12.59
CA TYR A 194 -6.83 -4.84 -14.03
C TYR A 194 -5.40 -5.09 -14.53
N GLY A 195 -4.73 -6.14 -14.06
CA GLY A 195 -3.39 -6.52 -14.49
C GLY A 195 -2.30 -5.62 -13.90
N GLY A 196 -1.09 -5.70 -14.45
CA GLY A 196 0.06 -4.91 -13.99
C GLY A 196 1.29 -5.72 -13.59
N ARG A 197 2.18 -5.07 -12.85
CA ARG A 197 3.46 -5.59 -12.35
C ARG A 197 3.59 -5.30 -10.86
N TYR A 198 3.65 -6.33 -10.03
CA TYR A 198 3.66 -6.15 -8.57
C TYR A 198 4.78 -6.97 -7.95
N ASN A 199 5.68 -6.33 -7.21
CA ASN A 199 6.80 -7.02 -6.58
C ASN A 199 6.92 -6.59 -5.13
N PHE A 200 6.68 -7.52 -4.21
CA PHE A 200 6.76 -7.29 -2.77
C PHE A 200 7.82 -8.17 -2.14
N VAL A 201 8.68 -7.56 -1.34
CA VAL A 201 9.75 -8.22 -0.60
C VAL A 201 9.60 -7.86 0.87
N HIS A 202 9.77 -8.83 1.77
CA HIS A 202 9.78 -8.56 3.21
C HIS A 202 8.59 -7.69 3.67
N SER A 203 7.40 -8.03 3.20
CA SER A 203 6.20 -7.21 3.41
C SER A 203 5.15 -7.97 4.22
N THR A 204 4.45 -7.26 5.08
CA THR A 204 3.33 -7.80 5.88
C THR A 204 2.03 -7.21 5.36
N ILE A 205 1.31 -7.99 4.56
CA ILE A 205 0.02 -7.64 3.98
C ILE A 205 -1.06 -8.30 4.87
N ALA A 206 -1.38 -7.62 5.96
CA ALA A 206 -2.35 -8.09 6.94
C ALA A 206 -3.69 -7.38 6.77
N ASN A 207 -4.80 -7.96 7.23
CA ASN A 207 -6.04 -7.21 7.37
C ASN A 207 -6.86 -7.67 8.58
N TYR A 208 -6.70 -6.96 9.68
CA TYR A 208 -7.43 -7.17 10.94
C TYR A 208 -8.56 -6.14 11.12
N TRP A 209 -9.37 -5.98 10.09
CA TRP A 209 -10.52 -5.07 10.09
C TRP A 209 -11.65 -5.57 11.00
N THR A 210 -12.17 -4.70 11.87
CA THR A 210 -13.22 -5.05 12.84
C THR A 210 -14.46 -4.16 12.78
N ASN A 211 -14.48 -3.11 11.93
CA ASN A 211 -15.58 -2.14 11.91
C ASN A 211 -16.79 -2.62 11.07
N SER A 212 -16.62 -3.61 10.19
CA SER A 212 -17.68 -4.20 9.36
C SER A 212 -17.25 -5.56 8.79
N PHE A 213 -18.13 -6.21 8.03
CA PHE A 213 -17.72 -7.32 7.16
C PHE A 213 -16.92 -6.79 5.97
N ARG A 214 -15.90 -7.56 5.55
CA ARG A 214 -15.15 -7.32 4.33
C ARG A 214 -15.73 -8.12 3.17
N GLN A 215 -15.66 -7.58 1.95
CA GLN A 215 -16.00 -8.34 0.75
C GLN A 215 -14.77 -8.99 0.12
N PHE A 216 -13.58 -8.46 0.40
CA PHE A 216 -12.31 -8.89 -0.16
C PHE A 216 -11.30 -9.29 0.93
N PRO A 217 -10.39 -10.22 0.60
CA PRO A 217 -9.30 -10.63 1.50
C PRO A 217 -8.23 -9.54 1.69
N SER A 218 -7.18 -9.80 2.48
CA SER A 218 -6.00 -8.93 2.60
C SER A 218 -5.25 -8.67 1.29
N LEU A 219 -5.14 -9.68 0.43
CA LEU A 219 -4.48 -9.62 -0.87
C LEU A 219 -5.46 -9.98 -1.99
N LEU A 220 -5.70 -9.05 -2.90
CA LEU A 220 -6.50 -9.24 -4.10
C LEU A 220 -5.64 -9.01 -5.36
N LEU A 221 -5.66 -9.98 -6.27
CA LEU A 221 -5.10 -9.83 -7.62
C LEU A 221 -6.15 -10.18 -8.68
N ASN A 222 -6.34 -9.31 -9.66
CA ASN A 222 -7.13 -9.63 -10.85
C ASN A 222 -6.54 -9.01 -12.14
N ASN A 223 -6.92 -9.57 -13.30
CA ASN A 223 -6.45 -9.12 -14.62
C ASN A 223 -7.58 -8.60 -15.54
N PHE A 224 -8.71 -8.20 -14.95
CA PHE A 224 -9.87 -7.74 -15.71
C PHE A 224 -10.71 -6.71 -14.95
N ILE A 225 -11.55 -5.99 -15.67
CA ILE A 225 -12.63 -5.16 -15.14
C ILE A 225 -13.91 -5.45 -15.91
N VAL A 226 -15.04 -5.17 -15.28
CA VAL A 226 -16.37 -5.29 -15.90
C VAL A 226 -17.01 -3.92 -15.88
N ASP A 227 -17.43 -3.44 -17.06
CA ASP A 227 -18.12 -2.15 -17.18
C ASP A 227 -19.61 -2.22 -16.78
N GLU A 228 -20.31 -1.09 -16.87
CA GLU A 228 -21.74 -0.98 -16.55
C GLU A 228 -22.64 -1.84 -17.47
N ASP A 229 -22.17 -2.14 -18.69
CA ASP A 229 -22.86 -2.96 -19.68
C ASP A 229 -22.56 -4.48 -19.51
N ASN A 230 -21.80 -4.86 -18.47
CA ASN A 230 -21.28 -6.20 -18.22
C ASN A 230 -20.32 -6.72 -19.31
N THR A 231 -19.59 -5.83 -19.96
CA THR A 231 -18.48 -6.16 -20.86
C THR A 231 -17.21 -6.33 -20.05
N THR A 232 -16.54 -7.47 -20.21
CA THR A 232 -15.24 -7.73 -19.59
C THR A 232 -14.13 -7.14 -20.44
N PHE A 233 -13.28 -6.31 -19.83
CA PHE A 233 -12.02 -5.86 -20.40
C PHE A 233 -10.89 -6.51 -19.63
N THR A 234 -9.91 -7.05 -20.35
CA THR A 234 -8.75 -7.73 -19.75
C THR A 234 -7.47 -6.97 -20.03
N ASN A 235 -6.50 -7.16 -19.14
CA ASN A 235 -5.19 -6.52 -19.21
C ASN A 235 -4.19 -7.46 -18.50
N PRO A 236 -3.03 -7.79 -19.10
CA PRO A 236 -2.15 -8.80 -18.53
C PRO A 236 -1.66 -8.44 -17.13
N LEU A 237 -1.73 -9.41 -16.23
CA LEU A 237 -0.91 -9.42 -15.01
C LEU A 237 0.42 -10.06 -15.38
N GLU A 238 1.37 -9.22 -15.78
CA GLU A 238 2.65 -9.60 -16.35
C GLU A 238 3.57 -10.25 -15.31
N GLU A 239 3.53 -9.74 -14.08
CA GLU A 239 4.24 -10.30 -12.93
C GLU A 239 3.58 -9.90 -11.60
N ALA A 240 3.53 -10.83 -10.66
CA ALA A 240 3.10 -10.57 -9.28
C ALA A 240 3.93 -11.45 -8.32
N ASN A 241 5.08 -10.97 -7.88
CA ASN A 241 6.02 -11.72 -7.06
C ASN A 241 5.97 -11.26 -5.59
N PHE A 242 5.84 -12.23 -4.69
CA PHE A 242 5.89 -12.01 -3.25
C PHE A 242 6.99 -12.88 -2.66
N THR A 243 7.99 -12.25 -2.06
CA THR A 243 9.15 -12.94 -1.46
C THR A 243 9.30 -12.55 0.01
N ASN A 244 9.46 -13.51 0.91
CA ASN A 244 9.56 -13.26 2.36
C ASN A 244 8.36 -12.49 2.93
N CYS A 245 7.15 -12.75 2.44
CA CYS A 245 5.96 -11.98 2.82
C CYS A 245 5.06 -12.73 3.81
N ILE A 246 4.34 -11.99 4.65
CA ILE A 246 3.23 -12.51 5.44
C ILE A 246 1.92 -11.95 4.87
N ILE A 247 1.00 -12.82 4.48
CA ILE A 247 -0.34 -12.48 3.99
C ILE A 247 -1.36 -13.11 4.93
N PHE A 248 -1.95 -12.30 5.80
CA PHE A 248 -2.75 -12.80 6.91
C PHE A 248 -3.88 -11.82 7.26
N GLY A 249 -4.70 -12.16 8.25
CA GLY A 249 -5.80 -11.33 8.70
C GLY A 249 -6.80 -12.12 9.51
N ASN A 250 -7.93 -11.49 9.81
CA ASN A 250 -8.98 -12.04 10.66
C ASN A 250 -10.13 -12.72 9.91
N ASP A 251 -10.09 -12.76 8.58
CA ASP A 251 -11.03 -13.47 7.71
C ASP A 251 -10.34 -14.69 7.06
N ASN A 252 -11.07 -15.44 6.25
CA ASN A 252 -10.53 -16.58 5.53
C ASN A 252 -11.32 -16.88 4.25
N PRO A 253 -10.66 -16.96 3.08
CA PRO A 253 -9.21 -16.83 2.87
C PRO A 253 -8.73 -15.37 2.94
N GLU A 254 -7.41 -15.15 3.06
CA GLU A 254 -6.78 -13.82 3.01
C GLU A 254 -6.02 -13.56 1.70
N MET A 255 -6.28 -14.37 0.69
CA MET A 255 -5.81 -14.15 -0.67
C MET A 255 -6.92 -14.52 -1.67
N LEU A 256 -7.10 -13.68 -2.69
CA LEU A 256 -7.96 -13.93 -3.84
C LEU A 256 -7.19 -13.67 -5.13
N LEU A 257 -7.07 -14.72 -5.95
CA LEU A 257 -6.50 -14.69 -7.29
C LEU A 257 -7.62 -14.88 -8.30
N ASP A 258 -8.18 -13.78 -8.79
CA ASP A 258 -9.32 -13.76 -9.69
C ASP A 258 -8.86 -13.49 -11.12
N LYS A 259 -8.83 -14.53 -11.95
CA LYS A 259 -8.27 -14.44 -13.30
C LYS A 259 -9.33 -14.64 -14.38
N ASP A 260 -9.24 -13.82 -15.42
CA ASP A 260 -9.77 -14.12 -16.73
C ASP A 260 -8.70 -14.84 -17.57
N ASN A 261 -9.11 -15.90 -18.27
CA ASN A 261 -8.20 -16.72 -19.07
C ASN A 261 -7.93 -16.14 -20.47
N SER A 262 -8.57 -15.03 -20.86
CA SER A 262 -8.28 -14.34 -22.12
C SER A 262 -6.94 -13.60 -22.12
N ASP A 263 -6.34 -13.38 -20.95
CA ASP A 263 -5.07 -12.67 -20.79
C ASP A 263 -4.13 -13.34 -19.81
N THR A 264 -2.88 -12.87 -19.80
CA THR A 264 -1.82 -13.36 -18.92
C THR A 264 -2.17 -13.14 -17.44
N PHE A 265 -1.84 -14.13 -16.61
CA PHE A 265 -1.95 -14.06 -15.16
C PHE A 265 -0.75 -14.72 -14.49
N ASN A 266 0.37 -14.00 -14.42
CA ASN A 266 1.63 -14.49 -13.86
C ASN A 266 1.80 -14.02 -12.41
N PHE A 267 2.05 -14.95 -11.50
CA PHE A 267 2.34 -14.65 -10.11
C PHE A 267 3.25 -15.72 -9.51
N LYS A 268 3.93 -15.38 -8.41
CA LYS A 268 4.72 -16.33 -7.62
C LYS A 268 4.82 -15.90 -6.16
N PHE A 269 4.64 -16.86 -5.25
CA PHE A 269 4.94 -16.73 -3.83
C PHE A 269 6.17 -17.55 -3.48
N THR A 270 7.18 -16.92 -2.89
CA THR A 270 8.43 -17.56 -2.48
C THR A 270 8.69 -17.25 -1.00
N ASN A 271 8.82 -18.27 -0.15
CA ASN A 271 9.02 -18.11 1.29
C ASN A 271 7.97 -17.16 1.87
N CYS A 272 6.72 -17.59 1.93
CA CYS A 272 5.62 -16.75 2.41
C CYS A 272 4.82 -17.48 3.48
N LEU A 273 4.20 -16.73 4.40
CA LEU A 273 3.16 -17.23 5.30
C LEU A 273 1.81 -16.73 4.82
N ILE A 274 0.87 -17.64 4.52
CA ILE A 274 -0.43 -17.27 3.94
C ILE A 274 -1.58 -17.90 4.72
N ARG A 275 -2.58 -17.10 5.08
CA ARG A 275 -3.88 -17.61 5.55
C ARG A 275 -4.77 -17.95 4.36
N PHE A 276 -4.93 -19.23 4.08
CA PHE A 276 -5.81 -19.73 3.03
C PHE A 276 -6.35 -21.11 3.42
N ASN A 277 -7.60 -21.17 3.84
CA ASN A 277 -8.29 -22.42 4.13
C ASN A 277 -9.59 -22.49 3.32
N ASP A 278 -9.70 -23.46 2.42
CA ASP A 278 -10.87 -23.68 1.59
C ASP A 278 -11.50 -25.06 1.86
N PRO A 279 -12.18 -25.25 3.00
CA PRO A 279 -12.74 -26.56 3.35
C PRO A 279 -13.89 -26.99 2.42
N ASN A 280 -14.47 -26.04 1.66
CA ASN A 280 -15.60 -26.29 0.77
C ASN A 280 -15.18 -26.46 -0.70
N ASN A 281 -13.89 -26.32 -1.02
CA ASN A 281 -13.36 -26.33 -2.38
C ASN A 281 -14.06 -25.31 -3.30
N ASN A 282 -14.31 -24.10 -2.79
CA ASN A 282 -14.88 -22.99 -3.55
C ASN A 282 -13.89 -22.39 -4.55
N PHE A 283 -12.59 -22.53 -4.30
CA PHE A 283 -11.52 -22.00 -5.15
C PHE A 283 -11.00 -23.11 -6.04
N THR A 284 -11.11 -22.91 -7.36
CA THR A 284 -10.73 -23.89 -8.36
C THR A 284 -9.87 -23.24 -9.43
N GLY A 285 -9.00 -24.03 -10.07
CA GLY A 285 -8.10 -23.56 -11.13
C GLY A 285 -6.63 -23.81 -10.79
N SER A 286 -5.77 -23.73 -11.80
CA SER A 286 -4.33 -23.98 -11.66
C SER A 286 -3.65 -22.97 -10.73
N GLN A 287 -4.22 -21.77 -10.59
CA GLN A 287 -3.70 -20.74 -9.68
C GLN A 287 -3.90 -21.10 -8.20
N TYR A 288 -4.69 -22.13 -7.87
CA TYR A 288 -4.86 -22.63 -6.50
C TYR A 288 -4.24 -24.02 -6.31
N ASP A 289 -3.39 -24.48 -7.22
CA ASP A 289 -2.58 -25.68 -7.01
C ASP A 289 -1.36 -25.35 -6.15
N PHE A 290 -1.53 -25.44 -4.83
CA PHE A 290 -0.48 -25.16 -3.86
C PHE A 290 0.71 -26.14 -3.88
N ASN A 291 0.67 -27.19 -4.72
CA ASN A 291 1.81 -28.08 -4.93
C ASN A 291 2.69 -27.65 -6.12
N ASP A 292 2.24 -26.67 -6.92
CA ASP A 292 3.03 -26.15 -8.04
C ASP A 292 4.16 -25.25 -7.50
N LEU A 293 5.38 -25.79 -7.45
CA LEU A 293 6.57 -25.08 -6.99
C LEU A 293 6.96 -23.88 -7.89
N GLY A 294 6.41 -23.81 -9.11
CA GLY A 294 6.56 -22.63 -9.97
C GLY A 294 5.77 -21.43 -9.46
N LEU A 295 4.65 -21.67 -8.77
CA LEU A 295 3.74 -20.66 -8.22
C LEU A 295 3.90 -20.47 -6.70
N TYR A 296 4.21 -21.54 -5.98
CA TYR A 296 4.30 -21.60 -4.53
C TYR A 296 5.57 -22.34 -4.08
N GLU A 297 6.61 -21.58 -3.77
CA GLU A 297 7.89 -22.11 -3.30
C GLU A 297 8.05 -21.83 -1.80
N ASN A 298 8.21 -22.87 -0.97
CA ASN A 298 8.38 -22.76 0.49
C ASN A 298 7.30 -21.92 1.20
N VAL A 299 6.03 -22.09 0.82
CA VAL A 299 4.92 -21.36 1.43
C VAL A 299 4.36 -22.13 2.63
N ILE A 300 4.24 -21.45 3.76
CA ILE A 300 3.61 -21.93 4.99
C ILE A 300 2.14 -21.48 4.97
N PHE A 301 1.22 -22.40 5.24
CA PHE A 301 -0.22 -22.09 5.25
C PHE A 301 -0.84 -22.24 6.63
N ASN A 302 -1.71 -21.27 6.98
CA ASN A 302 -2.62 -21.34 8.13
C ASN A 302 -1.95 -21.56 9.50
N GLN A 303 -0.68 -21.19 9.64
CA GLN A 303 -0.02 -21.07 10.94
C GLN A 303 -0.15 -19.64 11.44
N ASP A 304 -0.38 -19.46 12.74
CA ASP A 304 -0.51 -18.14 13.33
C ASP A 304 0.86 -17.43 13.34
N PRO A 305 0.99 -16.21 12.78
CA PRO A 305 2.21 -15.40 12.91
C PRO A 305 2.47 -14.92 14.35
N GLU A 306 1.49 -15.03 15.25
CA GLU A 306 1.59 -14.62 16.66
C GLU A 306 1.89 -13.12 16.84
N PHE A 307 1.31 -12.27 15.97
CA PHE A 307 1.47 -10.82 16.06
C PHE A 307 1.16 -10.26 17.44
N LEU A 308 1.94 -9.27 17.89
CA LEU A 308 1.80 -8.64 19.22
C LEU A 308 0.37 -8.16 19.51
N ASP A 309 -0.20 -7.34 18.62
CA ASP A 309 -1.61 -6.97 18.63
C ASP A 309 -2.05 -6.47 17.25
N ALA A 310 -2.42 -7.42 16.41
CA ALA A 310 -2.74 -7.12 15.02
C ALA A 310 -3.97 -6.21 14.84
N VAL A 311 -4.88 -6.16 15.81
CA VAL A 311 -6.08 -5.30 15.75
C VAL A 311 -5.71 -3.83 15.99
N ASN A 312 -4.60 -3.58 16.69
CA ASN A 312 -4.07 -2.24 16.97
C ASN A 312 -2.82 -1.90 16.14
N ASN A 313 -2.64 -2.54 14.98
CA ASN A 313 -1.52 -2.33 14.06
C ASN A 313 -0.13 -2.67 14.64
N MET A 314 -0.05 -3.46 15.71
CA MET A 314 1.20 -3.99 16.25
C MET A 314 1.44 -5.38 15.63
N LEU A 315 2.17 -5.39 14.51
CA LEU A 315 2.42 -6.56 13.65
C LEU A 315 3.84 -7.11 13.79
N GLU A 316 4.54 -6.73 14.85
CA GLU A 316 5.77 -7.38 15.30
C GLU A 316 5.50 -8.86 15.56
N ILE A 317 6.52 -9.70 15.36
CA ILE A 317 6.45 -11.15 15.56
C ILE A 317 7.39 -11.57 16.71
N PRO A 318 7.03 -12.61 17.48
CA PRO A 318 7.86 -13.09 18.56
C PRO A 318 8.94 -14.06 18.07
N ASN A 319 10.04 -14.15 18.83
CA ASN A 319 11.04 -15.21 18.70
C ASN A 319 10.39 -16.59 18.79
N GLY A 320 10.75 -17.49 17.89
CA GLY A 320 10.21 -18.85 17.82
C GLY A 320 8.85 -18.98 17.13
N SER A 321 8.28 -17.87 16.63
CA SER A 321 7.11 -17.93 15.75
C SER A 321 7.44 -18.69 14.45
N VAL A 322 6.41 -19.06 13.68
CA VAL A 322 6.59 -19.74 12.38
C VAL A 322 7.26 -18.86 11.32
N SER A 323 7.36 -17.56 11.58
CA SER A 323 7.95 -16.56 10.70
C SER A 323 9.44 -16.29 11.01
N ASP A 324 9.90 -16.65 12.20
CA ASP A 324 11.29 -16.53 12.66
C ASP A 324 12.20 -17.47 11.85
N GLY A 325 13.18 -16.88 11.15
CA GLY A 325 14.19 -17.55 10.34
C GLY A 325 13.63 -18.31 9.12
N ALA A 326 12.41 -18.02 8.68
CA ALA A 326 11.74 -18.74 7.59
C ALA A 326 11.94 -18.10 6.20
N GLY A 327 12.60 -16.95 6.12
CA GLY A 327 12.90 -16.24 4.87
C GLY A 327 14.18 -16.69 4.16
N ILE A 328 14.46 -16.02 3.04
CA ILE A 328 15.70 -16.13 2.26
C ILE A 328 16.35 -14.76 2.09
N ASN A 329 17.67 -14.70 1.89
CA ASN A 329 18.33 -13.41 1.60
C ASN A 329 17.91 -12.92 0.21
N PHE A 330 17.02 -11.94 0.17
CA PHE A 330 16.43 -11.36 -1.04
C PHE A 330 16.00 -9.91 -0.75
N GLY A 331 15.98 -9.07 -1.78
CA GLY A 331 15.70 -7.64 -1.63
C GLY A 331 16.95 -6.77 -1.64
N ILE A 332 16.74 -5.48 -1.39
CA ILE A 332 17.78 -4.44 -1.42
C ILE A 332 18.11 -3.99 0.01
N LEU A 333 17.16 -4.09 0.94
CA LEU A 333 17.29 -3.65 2.31
C LEU A 333 17.91 -4.73 3.20
N SER A 334 18.83 -4.32 4.07
CA SER A 334 19.53 -5.19 5.02
C SER A 334 18.99 -5.11 6.45
N THR A 335 18.02 -4.21 6.67
CA THR A 335 17.32 -4.03 7.93
C THR A 335 15.82 -4.29 7.75
N ASP A 336 15.12 -4.50 8.85
CA ASP A 336 13.67 -4.51 8.92
C ASP A 336 13.08 -3.09 9.00
N ILE A 337 11.76 -2.98 9.13
CA ILE A 337 11.07 -1.69 9.20
C ILE A 337 11.38 -0.89 10.49
N ASN A 338 11.82 -1.56 11.56
CA ASN A 338 12.28 -0.94 12.81
C ASN A 338 13.80 -0.67 12.79
N ASN A 339 14.45 -0.79 11.63
CA ASN A 339 15.88 -0.56 11.42
C ASN A 339 16.79 -1.55 12.18
N VAL A 340 16.28 -2.74 12.49
CA VAL A 340 17.03 -3.88 13.03
C VAL A 340 17.66 -4.66 11.87
N LEU A 341 18.92 -5.07 12.00
CA LEU A 341 19.57 -5.89 10.96
C LEU A 341 18.83 -7.22 10.78
N ARG A 342 18.59 -7.59 9.52
CA ARG A 342 17.95 -8.87 9.19
C ARG A 342 18.83 -10.06 9.54
N GLY A 343 18.20 -11.11 10.05
CA GLY A 343 18.81 -12.39 10.37
C GLY A 343 19.41 -13.13 9.16
N THR A 344 20.05 -14.26 9.42
CA THR A 344 20.48 -15.19 8.36
C THR A 344 20.21 -16.63 8.79
N PRO A 345 19.12 -17.26 8.32
CA PRO A 345 18.07 -16.71 7.43
C PRO A 345 17.30 -15.53 8.06
N PRO A 346 16.77 -14.59 7.26
CA PRO A 346 15.93 -13.50 7.75
C PRO A 346 14.52 -14.00 8.07
N ASP A 347 13.73 -13.15 8.72
CA ASP A 347 12.35 -13.47 9.08
C ASP A 347 11.38 -13.15 7.95
N LEU A 348 10.20 -13.78 7.99
CA LEU A 348 9.10 -13.43 7.08
C LEU A 348 8.44 -12.13 7.51
N GLY A 349 8.01 -11.34 6.54
CA GLY A 349 7.34 -10.07 6.78
C GLY A 349 8.31 -8.90 6.93
N ALA A 350 7.77 -7.80 7.45
CA ALA A 350 8.46 -6.50 7.50
C ALA A 350 9.31 -6.31 8.76
N TYR A 351 9.07 -7.12 9.78
CA TYR A 351 9.72 -7.07 11.08
C TYR A 351 10.66 -8.27 11.24
N GLU A 352 11.76 -8.07 11.96
CA GLU A 352 12.51 -9.17 12.56
C GLU A 352 11.94 -9.47 13.95
N SER A 353 12.04 -10.74 14.34
CA SER A 353 11.48 -11.27 15.56
C SER A 353 12.15 -10.70 16.79
N THR A 354 11.34 -10.52 17.82
CA THR A 354 11.76 -9.94 19.10
C THR A 354 11.21 -10.76 20.26
N GLU A 355 11.79 -10.59 21.43
CA GLU A 355 11.21 -11.15 22.65
C GLU A 355 10.08 -10.23 23.10
N PHE A 356 8.87 -10.75 23.22
CA PHE A 356 7.76 -10.02 23.83
C PHE A 356 7.90 -10.07 25.34
N GLU A 357 7.65 -8.96 26.03
CA GLU A 357 7.59 -8.96 27.49
C GLU A 357 6.40 -9.84 27.93
N GLU A 358 6.65 -10.80 28.84
CA GLU A 358 5.56 -11.55 29.47
C GLU A 358 4.81 -10.62 30.43
N ASP A 359 3.51 -10.39 30.17
CA ASP A 359 2.59 -9.67 31.06
C ASP A 359 2.39 -10.34 32.44
#